data_AF-A0A7I8KS83-F1
#
_entry.id   AF-A0A7I8KS83-F1
#
_cell.length_a   1.000
_cell.length_b   1.000
_cell.length_c   1.000
_cell.angle_alpha   90.00
_cell.angle_beta   90.00
_cell.angle_gamma   90.00
#
_symmetry.space_group_name_H-M   'P 1'
#
loop_
_entity.id
_entity.type
_entity.pdbx_description
1 polymer ?
#
loop_
_entity_poly.entity_id
_entity_poly.type
_entity_poly.pdbx_seq_one_letter_code
_entity_poly.pdbx_strand_id
1 'polypeptide(L)'
;MPQAVLRTATTAASLSETLNITIPGSVNETTYLFMYFAELRRLKTNETREFIIYAGDGLFYGPYTPRFLKTEVIRTLPPGRAGGLTYYLQATGNSTLPPMINALEAFTAITKIKALYQVKRNWEGDPCVPQQFTWEGLECSVNASNHSRITSLNLSHSGLGGGIPPFIANLTNLISLQFYTLQSSPPFRDLSCNNFTGEIPTYIDKLQALKVLNLENNDLNGTIPKTLYKRSQDGSLLLRLASHL
;
A
#
# COMPACT_ATOMS: atom_id res chain seq x y z
N MET A 1 9.63 4.87 -6.07
CA MET A 1 10.36 3.88 -5.25
C MET A 1 11.72 4.46 -4.88
N PRO A 2 12.08 4.51 -3.59
CA PRO A 2 13.31 5.15 -3.14
C PRO A 2 14.56 4.48 -3.73
N GLN A 3 15.49 5.29 -4.27
CA GLN A 3 16.75 4.81 -4.86
C GLN A 3 17.60 3.99 -3.88
N ALA A 4 17.47 4.23 -2.58
CA ALA A 4 18.18 3.48 -1.54
C ALA A 4 17.79 1.99 -1.52
N VAL A 5 16.52 1.65 -1.76
CA VAL A 5 16.04 0.25 -1.71
C VAL A 5 16.59 -0.55 -2.90
N LEU A 6 16.68 0.07 -4.08
CA LEU A 6 17.24 -0.56 -5.28
C LEU A 6 18.74 -0.91 -5.17
N ARG A 7 19.45 -0.35 -4.18
CA ARG A 7 20.86 -0.67 -3.90
C ARG A 7 21.04 -1.94 -3.07
N THR A 8 19.94 -2.52 -2.60
CA THR A 8 19.93 -3.78 -1.84
C THR A 8 19.13 -4.83 -2.60
N ALA A 9 19.31 -6.09 -2.22
CA ALA A 9 18.52 -7.19 -2.77
C ALA A 9 18.42 -8.34 -1.78
N THR A 10 17.28 -9.03 -1.83
CA THR A 10 17.09 -10.32 -1.18
C THR A 10 17.48 -11.42 -2.16
N THR A 11 18.26 -12.39 -1.69
CA THR A 11 18.70 -13.55 -2.48
C THR A 11 18.22 -14.84 -1.83
N ALA A 12 17.92 -15.88 -2.61
CA ALA A 12 17.73 -17.22 -2.05
C ALA A 12 19.02 -17.69 -1.35
N ALA A 13 18.89 -18.58 -0.35
CA ALA A 13 20.04 -19.01 0.44
C ALA A 13 21.01 -19.88 -0.36
N SER A 14 20.50 -20.61 -1.36
CA SER A 14 21.29 -21.46 -2.25
C SER A 14 20.73 -21.49 -3.67
N LEU A 15 21.48 -22.05 -4.61
CA LEU A 15 21.08 -22.19 -6.01
C LEU A 15 19.84 -23.10 -6.18
N SER A 16 19.72 -24.11 -5.32
CA SER A 16 18.62 -25.08 -5.33
C SER A 16 17.35 -24.57 -4.62
N GLU A 17 17.45 -23.49 -3.86
CA GLU A 17 16.32 -22.93 -3.12
C GLU A 17 15.56 -21.89 -3.95
N THR A 18 14.25 -21.87 -3.76
CA THR A 18 13.38 -20.86 -4.36
C THR A 18 13.27 -19.64 -3.44
N LEU A 19 13.23 -18.45 -4.04
CA LEU A 19 12.91 -17.23 -3.31
C LEU A 19 11.39 -17.01 -3.36
N ASN A 20 10.70 -17.29 -2.25
CA ASN A 20 9.24 -17.25 -2.17
C ASN A 20 8.74 -15.88 -1.69
N ILE A 21 7.67 -15.41 -2.32
CA ILE A 21 7.04 -14.11 -2.07
C ILE A 21 5.52 -14.31 -2.07
N THR A 22 4.89 -14.18 -0.90
CA THR A 22 3.44 -14.28 -0.77
C THR A 22 2.81 -12.89 -0.79
N ILE A 23 1.90 -12.65 -1.73
CA ILE A 23 1.17 -11.38 -1.78
C ILE A 23 -0.05 -11.46 -0.85
N PRO A 24 -0.15 -10.60 0.18
CA PRO A 24 -1.31 -10.59 1.06
C PRO A 24 -2.56 -10.13 0.28
N GLY A 25 -3.72 -10.74 0.57
CA GLY A 25 -4.99 -10.39 -0.04
C GLY A 25 -5.76 -11.61 -0.55
N SER A 26 -6.88 -11.37 -1.21
CA SER A 26 -7.65 -12.42 -1.90
C SER A 26 -7.27 -12.49 -3.39
N VAL A 27 -7.30 -13.68 -3.98
CA VAL A 27 -7.15 -13.91 -5.44
C VAL A 27 -8.12 -13.12 -6.29
N ASN A 28 -9.22 -12.63 -5.70
CA ASN A 28 -10.21 -11.81 -6.39
C ASN A 28 -9.91 -10.30 -6.32
N GLU A 29 -8.93 -9.87 -5.51
CA GLU A 29 -8.53 -8.47 -5.44
C GLU A 29 -7.60 -8.11 -6.60
N THR A 30 -7.99 -7.08 -7.36
CA THR A 30 -7.10 -6.48 -8.36
C THR A 30 -5.93 -5.81 -7.66
N THR A 31 -4.79 -6.47 -7.69
CA THR A 31 -3.52 -6.03 -7.10
C THR A 31 -2.51 -5.96 -8.23
N TYR A 32 -1.92 -4.80 -8.44
CA TYR A 32 -0.84 -4.67 -9.41
C TYR A 32 0.47 -4.96 -8.72
N LEU A 33 1.22 -5.91 -9.26
CA LEU A 33 2.54 -6.27 -8.75
C LEU A 33 3.62 -5.71 -9.66
N PHE A 34 4.64 -5.10 -9.08
CA PHE A 34 5.84 -4.62 -9.74
C PHE A 34 7.05 -5.20 -9.02
N MET A 35 7.82 -6.03 -9.71
CA MET A 35 9.06 -6.63 -9.24
C MET A 35 10.24 -5.90 -9.87
N TYR A 36 11.17 -5.44 -9.05
CA TYR A 36 12.32 -4.66 -9.46
C TYR A 36 13.59 -5.51 -9.40
N PHE A 37 14.35 -5.49 -10.50
CA PHE A 37 15.58 -6.26 -10.64
C PHE A 37 16.71 -5.40 -11.17
N ALA A 38 17.87 -5.50 -10.52
CA ALA A 38 19.13 -4.92 -10.93
C ALA A 38 20.27 -5.74 -10.31
N GLU A 39 21.20 -6.23 -11.12
CA GLU A 39 22.38 -6.90 -10.60
C GLU A 39 23.30 -5.86 -9.93
N LEU A 40 23.66 -6.11 -8.67
CA LEU A 40 24.36 -5.14 -7.82
C LEU A 40 25.88 -5.22 -7.95
N ARG A 41 26.40 -6.32 -8.52
CA ARG A 41 27.83 -6.54 -8.75
C ARG A 41 28.12 -6.94 -10.18
N ARG A 42 29.31 -6.61 -10.69
CA ARG A 42 29.75 -7.17 -11.96
C ARG A 42 30.03 -8.66 -11.76
N LEU A 43 29.37 -9.50 -12.56
CA LEU A 43 29.60 -10.94 -12.55
C LEU A 43 30.93 -11.24 -13.26
N LYS A 44 31.68 -12.22 -12.74
CA LYS A 44 32.86 -12.76 -13.43
C LYS A 44 32.42 -13.53 -14.68
N THR A 45 33.37 -13.82 -15.57
CA THR A 45 33.09 -14.55 -16.83
C THR A 45 32.51 -15.95 -16.63
N ASN A 46 32.75 -16.58 -15.48
CA ASN A 46 32.20 -17.88 -15.11
C ASN A 46 30.95 -17.78 -14.21
N GLU A 47 30.47 -16.56 -13.93
CA GLU A 47 29.30 -16.34 -13.09
C GLU A 47 28.12 -15.87 -13.93
N THR A 48 27.01 -16.56 -13.77
CA THR A 48 25.72 -16.27 -14.38
C THR A 48 24.64 -16.26 -13.30
N ARG A 49 23.70 -15.32 -13.43
CA ARG A 49 22.44 -15.33 -12.67
C ARG A 49 21.30 -15.34 -13.67
N GLU A 50 20.62 -16.47 -13.75
CA GLU A 50 19.44 -16.64 -14.60
C GLU A 50 18.37 -17.39 -13.82
N PHE A 51 17.16 -16.88 -13.83
CA PHE A 51 16.05 -17.49 -13.10
C PHE A 51 14.72 -17.30 -13.82
N ILE A 52 13.76 -18.14 -13.44
CA ILE A 52 12.38 -18.07 -13.87
C ILE A 52 11.53 -17.66 -12.67
N ILE A 53 10.53 -16.83 -12.93
CA ILE A 53 9.52 -16.39 -11.97
C ILE A 53 8.24 -17.18 -12.24
N TYR A 54 7.71 -17.82 -11.21
CA TYR A 54 6.45 -18.55 -11.22
C TYR A 54 5.41 -17.82 -10.37
N ALA A 55 4.13 -18.06 -10.68
CA ALA A 55 2.98 -17.59 -9.92
C ALA A 55 2.04 -18.78 -9.68
N GLY A 56 1.96 -19.27 -8.43
CA GLY A 56 1.37 -20.58 -8.16
C GLY A 56 2.07 -21.66 -8.99
N ASP A 57 1.30 -22.49 -9.67
CA ASP A 57 1.85 -23.58 -10.51
C ASP A 57 2.21 -23.12 -11.94
N GLY A 58 1.97 -21.84 -12.27
CA GLY A 58 2.16 -21.30 -13.61
C GLY A 58 3.47 -20.55 -13.80
N LEU A 59 4.03 -20.64 -15.00
CA LEU A 59 5.12 -19.76 -15.46
C LEU A 59 4.59 -18.31 -15.51
N PHE A 60 5.25 -17.40 -14.80
CA PHE A 60 4.91 -15.97 -14.83
C PHE A 60 5.82 -15.18 -15.77
N TYR A 61 7.14 -15.33 -15.63
CA TYR A 61 8.11 -14.62 -16.45
C TYR A 61 9.47 -15.32 -16.45
N GLY A 62 10.14 -15.37 -17.59
CA GLY A 62 11.51 -15.86 -17.70
C GLY A 62 11.76 -16.72 -18.94
N PRO A 63 12.99 -17.25 -19.09
CA PRO A 63 14.15 -17.03 -18.22
C PRO A 63 14.62 -15.58 -18.24
N TYR A 64 15.15 -15.10 -17.12
CA TYR A 64 15.55 -13.71 -16.92
C TYR A 64 16.93 -13.57 -16.28
N THR A 65 17.72 -12.65 -16.82
CA THR A 65 19.05 -12.28 -16.33
C THR A 65 19.09 -10.78 -16.01
N PRO A 66 19.21 -10.39 -14.72
CA PRO A 66 19.35 -9.00 -14.34
C PRO A 66 20.65 -8.40 -14.89
N ARG A 67 20.60 -7.15 -15.34
CA ARG A 67 21.77 -6.43 -15.87
C ARG A 67 22.43 -5.59 -14.77
N PHE A 68 23.76 -5.47 -14.84
CA PHE A 68 24.54 -4.73 -13.85
C PHE A 68 24.09 -3.26 -13.77
N LEU A 69 23.62 -2.84 -12.60
CA LEU A 69 23.11 -1.50 -12.27
C LEU A 69 22.03 -0.95 -13.23
N LYS A 70 21.36 -1.82 -13.99
CA LYS A 70 20.23 -1.43 -14.83
C LYS A 70 18.95 -2.00 -14.24
N THR A 71 18.12 -1.11 -13.70
CA THR A 71 16.82 -1.48 -13.15
C THR A 71 15.86 -1.84 -14.27
N GLU A 72 15.31 -3.05 -14.20
CA GLU A 72 14.20 -3.52 -15.01
C GLU A 72 13.01 -3.81 -14.09
N VAL A 73 11.80 -3.64 -14.62
CA VAL A 73 10.56 -3.81 -13.87
C VAL A 73 9.68 -4.84 -14.55
N ILE A 74 9.45 -5.95 -13.87
CA ILE A 74 8.52 -7.01 -14.30
C ILE A 74 7.20 -6.77 -13.55
N ARG A 75 6.09 -6.72 -14.28
CA ARG A 75 4.78 -6.37 -13.70
C ARG A 75 3.66 -7.27 -14.17
N THR A 76 2.60 -7.37 -13.38
CA THR A 76 1.35 -8.02 -13.81
C THR A 76 0.65 -7.17 -14.88
N LEU A 77 0.21 -7.79 -15.98
CA LEU A 77 -0.61 -7.13 -16.99
C LEU A 77 -2.08 -7.00 -16.53
N PRO A 78 -2.83 -5.96 -16.95
CA PRO A 78 -4.18 -5.73 -16.45
C PRO A 78 -5.26 -6.67 -17.03
N PRO A 79 -6.34 -6.97 -16.25
CA PRO A 79 -6.43 -6.78 -14.80
C PRO A 79 -5.71 -7.93 -14.08
N GLY A 80 -4.54 -7.62 -13.51
CA GLY A 80 -3.72 -8.59 -12.79
C GLY A 80 -4.39 -8.99 -11.48
N ARG A 81 -4.67 -10.29 -11.33
CA ARG A 81 -5.12 -10.90 -10.08
C ARG A 81 -3.88 -11.46 -9.37
N ALA A 82 -3.35 -10.71 -8.40
CA ALA A 82 -2.13 -11.08 -7.68
C ALA A 82 -2.34 -11.31 -6.17
N GLY A 83 -3.47 -10.88 -5.61
CA GLY A 83 -3.74 -11.06 -4.17
C GLY A 83 -3.80 -12.55 -3.81
N GLY A 84 -3.22 -12.95 -2.68
CA GLY A 84 -3.25 -14.34 -2.22
C GLY A 84 -2.46 -15.34 -3.07
N LEU A 85 -1.73 -14.89 -4.10
CA LEU A 85 -0.82 -15.73 -4.87
C LEU A 85 0.58 -15.72 -4.26
N THR A 86 1.22 -16.88 -4.30
CA THR A 86 2.65 -17.03 -4.03
C THR A 86 3.41 -16.96 -5.35
N TYR A 87 4.33 -16.01 -5.43
CA TYR A 87 5.34 -15.95 -6.47
C TYR A 87 6.62 -16.59 -5.95
N TYR A 88 7.32 -17.32 -6.80
CA TYR A 88 8.65 -17.82 -6.44
C TYR A 88 9.61 -17.74 -7.61
N LEU A 89 10.86 -17.45 -7.28
CA LEU A 89 11.95 -17.38 -8.26
C LEU A 89 12.81 -18.63 -8.12
N GLN A 90 13.11 -19.26 -9.25
CA GLN A 90 13.91 -20.48 -9.31
C GLN A 90 15.05 -20.30 -10.31
N ALA A 91 16.27 -20.64 -9.90
CA ALA A 91 17.43 -20.63 -10.78
C ALA A 91 17.26 -21.62 -11.95
N THR A 92 17.73 -21.25 -13.14
CA THR A 92 17.82 -22.17 -14.28
C THR A 92 19.07 -23.04 -14.18
N GLY A 93 19.14 -24.10 -14.97
CA GLY A 93 20.34 -24.94 -15.08
C GLY A 93 21.58 -24.19 -15.60
N ASN A 94 21.41 -23.01 -16.21
CA ASN A 94 22.51 -22.17 -16.67
C ASN A 94 23.04 -21.22 -15.59
N SER A 95 22.35 -21.12 -14.45
CA SER A 95 22.70 -20.17 -13.39
C SER A 95 23.74 -20.75 -12.44
N THR A 96 24.73 -19.95 -12.09
CA THR A 96 25.71 -20.26 -11.04
C THR A 96 25.42 -19.54 -9.71
N LEU A 97 24.50 -18.57 -9.74
CA LEU A 97 24.12 -17.75 -8.61
C LEU A 97 22.62 -17.91 -8.29
N PRO A 98 22.22 -17.81 -7.01
CA PRO A 98 20.83 -17.93 -6.60
C PRO A 98 19.94 -16.83 -7.23
N PRO A 99 18.62 -16.99 -7.31
CA PRO A 99 17.75 -15.89 -7.71
C PRO A 99 17.81 -14.72 -6.71
N MET A 100 17.50 -13.51 -7.19
CA MET A 100 17.49 -12.30 -6.37
C MET A 100 16.36 -11.37 -6.78
N ILE A 101 15.90 -10.53 -5.86
CA ILE A 101 14.98 -9.42 -6.13
C ILE A 101 15.43 -8.19 -5.35
N ASN A 102 15.38 -7.00 -5.97
CA ASN A 102 15.76 -5.76 -5.31
C ASN A 102 14.60 -5.19 -4.52
N ALA A 103 13.39 -5.20 -5.10
CA ALA A 103 12.19 -4.75 -4.42
C ALA A 103 10.91 -5.27 -5.07
N LEU A 104 9.81 -5.08 -4.34
CA LEU A 104 8.47 -5.45 -4.75
C LEU A 104 7.50 -4.34 -4.35
N GLU A 105 6.65 -3.89 -5.27
CA GLU A 105 5.53 -3.00 -4.98
C GLU A 105 4.21 -3.71 -5.34
N ALA A 106 3.34 -3.89 -4.35
CA ALA A 106 1.98 -4.39 -4.54
C ALA A 106 0.98 -3.25 -4.32
N PHE A 107 0.35 -2.78 -5.39
CA PHE A 107 -0.58 -1.66 -5.35
C PHE A 107 -1.96 -2.11 -4.91
N THR A 108 -2.31 -1.76 -3.67
CA THR A 108 -3.58 -2.09 -3.00
C THR A 108 -4.47 -0.84 -2.82
N ALA A 109 -5.52 -0.91 -1.99
CA ALA A 109 -6.45 0.18 -1.71
C ALA A 109 -5.76 1.51 -1.32
N ILE A 110 -4.70 1.48 -0.52
CA ILE A 110 -3.99 2.71 -0.07
C ILE A 110 -3.33 3.45 -1.24
N THR A 111 -2.87 2.72 -2.26
CA THR A 111 -2.30 3.33 -3.46
C THR A 111 -3.36 3.96 -4.37
N LYS A 112 -4.60 3.46 -4.31
CA LYS A 112 -5.75 4.11 -4.98
C LYS A 112 -6.12 5.41 -4.27
N ILE A 113 -6.05 5.47 -2.94
CA ILE A 113 -6.18 6.72 -2.17
C ILE A 113 -5.10 7.71 -2.61
N LYS A 114 -3.83 7.28 -2.65
CA LYS A 114 -2.72 8.11 -3.14
C LYS A 114 -3.00 8.69 -4.53
N ALA A 115 -3.41 7.83 -5.46
CA ALA A 115 -3.64 8.22 -6.85
C ALA A 115 -4.84 9.16 -7.01
N LEU A 116 -5.96 8.85 -6.34
CA LEU A 116 -7.17 9.67 -6.41
C LEU A 116 -6.92 11.09 -5.91
N TYR A 117 -6.22 11.20 -4.78
CA TYR A 117 -6.02 12.47 -4.06
C TYR A 117 -4.70 13.15 -4.37
N GLN A 118 -3.84 12.52 -5.18
CA GLN A 118 -2.49 13.01 -5.51
C GLN A 118 -1.69 13.39 -4.24
N VAL A 119 -1.82 12.59 -3.19
CA VAL A 119 -1.22 12.87 -1.88
C VAL A 119 0.30 13.05 -2.02
N LYS A 120 0.79 14.25 -1.70
CA LYS A 120 2.22 14.63 -1.77
C LYS A 120 2.93 14.41 -0.43
N ARG A 121 3.07 13.15 -0.04
CA ARG A 121 3.79 12.71 1.17
C ARG A 121 4.90 11.72 0.79
N ASN A 122 5.63 11.20 1.78
CA ASN A 122 6.61 10.10 1.62
C ASN A 122 5.97 8.74 1.24
N TRP A 123 4.80 8.73 0.60
CA TRP A 123 4.02 7.54 0.29
C TRP A 123 4.61 6.75 -0.87
N GLU A 124 5.77 6.13 -0.67
CA GLU A 124 6.43 5.28 -1.66
C GLU A 124 6.86 3.94 -1.04
N GLY A 125 6.77 2.85 -1.81
CA GLY A 125 7.08 1.51 -1.32
C GLY A 125 6.01 0.90 -0.42
N ASP A 126 6.42 0.12 0.57
CA ASP A 126 5.51 -0.48 1.55
C ASP A 126 5.08 0.58 2.60
N PRO A 127 3.78 0.68 2.93
CA PRO A 127 3.26 1.71 3.83
C PRO A 127 3.74 1.59 5.28
N CYS A 128 4.10 0.38 5.73
CA CYS A 128 4.37 0.08 7.12
C CYS A 128 5.84 -0.27 7.38
N VAL A 129 6.52 -0.94 6.45
CA VAL A 129 7.89 -1.43 6.63
C VAL A 129 8.86 -0.91 5.57
N PRO A 130 10.13 -0.62 5.93
CA PRO A 130 10.70 -0.65 7.29
C PRO A 130 10.10 0.46 8.17
N GLN A 131 10.03 0.23 9.50
CA GLN A 131 9.38 1.17 10.44
C GLN A 131 9.96 2.60 10.39
N GLN A 132 11.25 2.74 10.05
CA GLN A 132 11.90 4.05 9.88
C GLN A 132 11.42 4.83 8.65
N PHE A 133 10.70 4.19 7.73
CA PHE A 133 10.15 4.78 6.51
C PHE A 133 8.63 4.61 6.41
N THR A 134 7.94 4.36 7.54
CA THR A 134 6.48 4.32 7.58
C THR A 134 5.91 5.59 6.96
N TRP A 135 4.86 5.43 6.17
CA TRP A 135 4.24 6.55 5.48
C TRP A 135 3.67 7.56 6.47
N GLU A 136 3.90 8.83 6.19
CA GLU A 136 3.45 9.95 6.99
C GLU A 136 1.92 9.94 7.09
N GLY A 137 1.44 10.04 8.33
CA GLY A 137 0.04 9.94 8.69
C GLY A 137 -0.53 8.53 8.69
N LEU A 138 0.31 7.49 8.59
CA LEU A 138 -0.08 6.11 8.88
C LEU A 138 0.47 5.66 10.23
N GLU A 139 -0.31 4.84 10.93
CA GLU A 139 0.21 3.95 11.97
C GLU A 139 -0.12 2.52 11.58
N CYS A 140 0.79 1.61 11.89
CA CYS A 140 0.64 0.20 11.59
C CYS A 140 0.79 -0.66 12.84
N SER A 141 0.13 -1.82 12.83
CA SER A 141 0.29 -2.83 13.87
C SER A 141 1.73 -3.33 13.93
N VAL A 142 2.33 -3.35 15.11
CA VAL A 142 3.65 -3.95 15.34
C VAL A 142 3.46 -5.44 15.58
N ASN A 143 3.67 -6.25 14.55
CA ASN A 143 3.63 -7.72 14.65
C ASN A 143 4.99 -8.31 14.30
N ALA A 144 5.46 -9.28 15.08
CA ALA A 144 6.74 -9.97 14.91
C ALA A 144 6.85 -10.80 13.60
N SER A 145 5.77 -10.89 12.82
CA SER A 145 5.63 -11.76 11.64
C SER A 145 5.68 -11.01 10.29
N ASN A 146 6.20 -9.77 10.24
CA ASN A 146 6.34 -8.95 9.02
C ASN A 146 5.03 -8.65 8.25
N HIS A 147 3.86 -8.94 8.82
CA HIS A 147 2.55 -8.63 8.22
C HIS A 147 1.88 -7.45 8.95
N SER A 148 2.56 -6.31 9.03
CA SER A 148 1.98 -5.09 9.59
C SER A 148 0.75 -4.65 8.80
N ARG A 149 -0.33 -4.32 9.50
CA ARG A 149 -1.58 -3.80 8.92
C ARG A 149 -1.73 -2.34 9.31
N ILE A 150 -2.27 -1.52 8.41
CA ILE A 150 -2.59 -0.11 8.69
C ILE A 150 -3.71 -0.08 9.73
N THR A 151 -3.44 0.55 10.87
CA THR A 151 -4.38 0.72 11.99
C THR A 151 -4.83 2.17 12.13
N SER A 152 -4.06 3.14 11.63
CA SER A 152 -4.44 4.55 11.60
C SER A 152 -4.16 5.14 10.22
N LEU A 153 -5.11 5.92 9.70
CA LEU A 153 -4.98 6.68 8.46
C LEU A 153 -5.40 8.13 8.75
N ASN A 154 -4.42 9.03 8.68
CA ASN A 154 -4.60 10.45 8.87
C ASN A 154 -4.37 11.19 7.55
N LEU A 155 -5.47 11.59 6.91
CA LEU A 155 -5.51 12.40 5.69
C LEU A 155 -5.77 13.88 5.99
N SER A 156 -5.65 14.30 7.25
CA SER A 156 -5.85 15.69 7.65
C SER A 156 -4.82 16.60 6.98
N HIS A 157 -5.20 17.86 6.74
CA HIS A 157 -4.29 18.89 6.21
C HIS A 157 -3.55 18.47 4.93
N SER A 158 -4.25 17.87 3.98
CA SER A 158 -3.62 17.31 2.78
C SER A 158 -4.07 17.98 1.47
N GLY A 159 -4.87 19.04 1.54
CA GLY A 159 -5.38 19.75 0.36
C GLY A 159 -6.37 18.91 -0.45
N LEU A 160 -7.05 17.95 0.18
CA LEU A 160 -7.89 16.95 -0.49
C LEU A 160 -9.32 17.43 -0.61
N GLY A 161 -10.00 17.07 -1.71
CA GLY A 161 -11.40 17.42 -1.91
C GLY A 161 -12.20 16.32 -2.60
N GLY A 162 -13.51 16.57 -2.73
CA GLY A 162 -14.47 15.59 -3.27
C GLY A 162 -14.98 14.63 -2.21
N GLY A 163 -15.64 13.55 -2.64
CA GLY A 163 -16.21 12.56 -1.73
C GLY A 163 -15.17 11.64 -1.09
N ILE A 164 -15.53 11.04 0.04
CA ILE A 164 -14.80 9.89 0.59
C ILE A 164 -14.90 8.73 -0.43
N PRO A 165 -13.84 7.94 -0.66
CA PRO A 165 -13.84 6.92 -1.70
C PRO A 165 -14.12 5.50 -1.17
N PRO A 166 -14.76 4.62 -1.96
CA PRO A 166 -15.21 3.29 -1.52
C PRO A 166 -14.08 2.36 -1.10
N PHE A 167 -12.88 2.53 -1.64
CA PHE A 167 -11.74 1.67 -1.32
C PHE A 167 -11.18 1.88 0.10
N ILE A 168 -11.59 2.93 0.83
CA ILE A 168 -11.29 3.05 2.26
C ILE A 168 -11.89 1.89 3.06
N ALA A 169 -13.03 1.36 2.63
CA ALA A 169 -13.67 0.22 3.27
C ALA A 169 -12.84 -1.08 3.22
N ASN A 170 -11.79 -1.15 2.39
CA ASN A 170 -10.87 -2.29 2.33
C ASN A 170 -9.84 -2.29 3.46
N LEU A 171 -9.68 -1.17 4.19
CA LEU A 171 -8.79 -1.09 5.34
C LEU A 171 -9.47 -1.65 6.60
N THR A 172 -9.88 -2.92 6.58
CA THR A 172 -10.76 -3.51 7.60
C THR A 172 -10.18 -3.55 9.03
N ASN A 173 -8.86 -3.41 9.16
CA ASN A 173 -8.15 -3.33 10.45
C ASN A 173 -7.99 -1.90 10.97
N LEU A 174 -8.58 -0.92 10.30
CA LEU A 174 -8.43 0.49 10.65
C LEU A 174 -9.18 0.80 11.96
N ILE A 175 -8.44 1.36 12.91
CA ILE A 175 -8.91 1.78 14.23
C ILE A 175 -9.17 3.29 14.25
N SER A 176 -8.38 4.07 13.51
CA SER A 176 -8.49 5.53 13.45
C SER A 176 -8.49 6.02 12.00
N LEU A 177 -9.49 6.82 11.65
CA LEU A 177 -9.62 7.47 10.34
C LEU A 177 -9.86 8.97 10.53
N GLN A 178 -8.95 9.79 10.00
CA GLN A 178 -9.00 11.24 10.18
C GLN A 178 -8.94 11.98 8.85
N PHE A 179 -9.92 12.85 8.61
CA PHE A 179 -10.02 13.75 7.45
C PHE A 179 -10.09 15.22 7.85
N TYR A 180 -9.79 15.51 9.11
CA TYR A 180 -9.90 16.83 9.72
C TYR A 180 -9.14 17.90 8.92
N THR A 181 -9.62 19.14 8.98
CA THR A 181 -8.95 20.28 8.35
C THR A 181 -8.89 21.48 9.30
N LEU A 182 -7.73 22.12 9.36
CA LEU A 182 -7.53 23.41 9.98
C LEU A 182 -7.94 24.46 8.97
N GLN A 183 -8.99 25.23 9.27
CA GLN A 183 -9.28 26.43 8.51
C GLN A 183 -8.20 27.47 8.83
N SER A 184 -7.47 27.90 7.82
CA SER A 184 -6.52 29.00 7.94
C SER A 184 -7.25 30.34 7.75
N SER A 185 -6.93 31.33 8.58
CA SER A 185 -7.53 32.66 8.50
C SER A 185 -6.91 33.48 7.35
N PRO A 186 -7.69 34.31 6.63
CA PRO A 186 -7.14 35.23 5.63
C PRO A 186 -6.06 36.15 6.25
N PRO A 187 -4.98 36.51 5.52
CA PRO A 187 -4.72 36.28 4.10
C PRO A 187 -3.99 34.96 3.79
N PHE A 188 -3.65 34.17 4.80
CA PHE A 188 -2.86 32.95 4.64
C PHE A 188 -3.80 31.79 4.31
N ARG A 189 -4.14 31.62 3.04
CA ARG A 189 -4.86 30.43 2.59
C ARG A 189 -3.87 29.27 2.50
N ASP A 190 -3.74 28.52 3.58
CA ASP A 190 -2.98 27.28 3.57
C ASP A 190 -3.61 26.32 2.55
N LEU A 191 -2.82 25.91 1.56
CA LEU A 191 -3.25 24.96 0.53
C LEU A 191 -3.40 23.53 1.08
N SER A 192 -3.06 23.30 2.34
CA SER A 192 -3.25 22.04 3.04
C SER A 192 -4.69 21.80 3.51
N CYS A 193 -5.58 22.80 3.48
CA CYS A 193 -6.96 22.61 3.92
C CYS A 193 -7.69 21.56 3.06
N ASN A 194 -8.25 20.52 3.68
CA ASN A 194 -9.18 19.64 3.00
C ASN A 194 -10.53 20.34 2.77
N ASN A 195 -11.26 19.88 1.76
CA ASN A 195 -12.60 20.30 1.38
C ASN A 195 -13.40 19.07 0.92
N PHE A 196 -13.52 18.07 1.79
CA PHE A 196 -14.35 16.90 1.49
C PHE A 196 -15.81 17.31 1.40
N THR A 197 -16.50 16.85 0.35
CA THR A 197 -17.90 17.20 0.04
C THR A 197 -18.75 15.97 -0.22
N GLY A 198 -20.08 16.15 -0.24
CA GLY A 198 -21.03 15.06 -0.44
C GLY A 198 -21.33 14.28 0.84
N GLU A 199 -22.00 13.15 0.71
CA GLU A 199 -22.52 12.40 1.87
C GLU A 199 -21.45 11.54 2.57
N ILE A 200 -21.68 11.26 3.86
CA ILE A 200 -20.93 10.24 4.59
C ILE A 200 -21.37 8.86 4.06
N PRO A 201 -20.47 8.10 3.41
CA PRO A 201 -20.86 6.88 2.74
C PRO A 201 -21.10 5.73 3.71
N THR A 202 -22.14 4.93 3.42
CA THR A 202 -22.53 3.77 4.25
C THR A 202 -21.51 2.64 4.25
N TYR A 203 -20.61 2.57 3.25
CA TYR A 203 -19.58 1.53 3.23
C TYR A 203 -18.52 1.68 4.34
N ILE A 204 -18.46 2.82 5.04
CA ILE A 204 -17.64 2.98 6.25
C ILE A 204 -18.08 1.98 7.34
N ASP A 205 -19.33 1.50 7.29
CA ASP A 205 -19.85 0.46 8.18
C ASP A 205 -19.05 -0.85 8.09
N LYS A 206 -18.31 -1.10 7.00
CA LYS A 206 -17.43 -2.28 6.89
C LYS A 206 -16.21 -2.20 7.80
N LEU A 207 -15.86 -1.02 8.31
CA LEU A 207 -14.74 -0.79 9.22
C LEU A 207 -15.15 -1.10 10.67
N GLN A 208 -15.31 -2.39 10.96
CA GLN A 208 -15.78 -2.87 12.26
C GLN A 208 -14.80 -2.58 13.40
N ALA A 209 -13.50 -2.50 13.10
CA ALA A 209 -12.46 -2.16 14.07
C ALA A 209 -12.37 -0.64 14.39
N LEU A 210 -13.07 0.21 13.63
CA LEU A 210 -12.92 1.66 13.70
C LEU A 210 -13.41 2.22 15.03
N LYS A 211 -12.56 2.88 15.79
CA LYS A 211 -12.91 3.51 17.07
C LYS A 211 -12.93 5.03 17.00
N VAL A 212 -12.27 5.61 16.00
CA VAL A 212 -12.21 7.06 15.81
C VAL A 212 -12.49 7.39 14.34
N LEU A 213 -13.49 8.24 14.11
CA LEU A 213 -13.78 8.85 12.82
C LEU A 213 -13.87 10.36 12.99
N ASN A 214 -12.89 11.09 12.47
CA ASN A 214 -12.89 12.55 12.49
C ASN A 214 -13.12 13.13 11.09
N LEU A 215 -14.26 13.79 10.91
CA LEU A 215 -14.71 14.46 9.69
C LEU A 215 -14.90 15.98 9.89
N GLU A 216 -14.51 16.52 11.05
CA GLU A 216 -14.67 17.93 11.41
C GLU A 216 -14.08 18.87 10.34
N ASN A 217 -14.70 20.04 10.24
CA ASN A 217 -14.30 21.16 9.37
C ASN A 217 -14.32 20.91 7.86
N ASN A 218 -14.94 19.83 7.39
CA ASN A 218 -15.21 19.61 5.96
C ASN A 218 -16.61 20.12 5.55
N ASP A 219 -16.92 20.05 4.25
CA ASP A 219 -18.19 20.49 3.64
C ASP A 219 -19.07 19.27 3.26
N LEU A 220 -19.08 18.27 4.13
CA LEU A 220 -19.85 17.03 3.96
C LEU A 220 -21.33 17.28 4.30
N ASN A 221 -22.24 16.79 3.48
CA ASN A 221 -23.67 17.02 3.62
C ASN A 221 -24.46 15.70 3.78
N GLY A 222 -25.79 15.78 3.77
CA GLY A 222 -26.67 14.62 3.89
C GLY A 222 -26.90 14.19 5.34
N THR A 223 -27.10 12.89 5.56
CA THR A 223 -27.45 12.34 6.90
C THR A 223 -26.38 11.39 7.40
N ILE A 224 -26.22 11.33 8.72
CA ILE A 224 -25.32 10.39 9.37
C ILE A 224 -25.86 8.96 9.16
N PRO A 225 -25.07 8.02 8.59
CA PRO A 225 -25.48 6.63 8.48
C PRO A 225 -25.90 6.04 9.82
N LYS A 226 -27.05 5.35 9.85
CA LYS A 226 -27.66 4.83 11.09
C LYS A 226 -26.68 3.99 11.92
N THR A 227 -25.81 3.22 11.28
CA THR A 227 -24.82 2.38 11.96
C THR A 227 -23.78 3.23 12.68
N LEU A 228 -23.23 4.26 12.04
CA LEU A 228 -22.26 5.18 12.66
C LEU A 228 -22.91 5.95 13.81
N TYR A 229 -24.16 6.39 13.63
CA TYR A 229 -24.91 7.06 14.69
C TYR A 229 -25.09 6.14 15.91
N LYS A 230 -25.54 4.90 15.72
CA LYS A 230 -25.67 3.91 16.81
C LYS A 230 -24.34 3.66 17.53
N ARG A 231 -23.26 3.48 16.78
CA ARG A 231 -21.90 3.26 17.34
C ARG A 231 -21.38 4.48 18.10
N SER A 232 -21.80 5.68 17.70
CA SER A 232 -21.50 6.90 18.46
C SER A 232 -22.29 6.95 19.77
N GLN A 233 -23.55 6.51 19.76
CA GLN A 233 -24.41 6.50 20.95
C GLN A 233 -23.99 5.45 21.98
N ASP A 234 -23.52 4.27 21.54
CA ASP A 234 -23.06 3.20 22.43
C ASP A 234 -21.59 3.37 22.89
N GLY A 235 -20.90 4.42 22.42
CA GLY A 235 -19.53 4.74 22.78
C GLY A 235 -18.46 3.89 22.09
N SER A 236 -18.83 2.97 21.20
CA SER A 236 -17.87 2.15 20.44
C SER A 236 -17.13 2.92 19.34
N LEU A 237 -17.66 4.09 18.93
CA LEU A 237 -17.06 4.99 17.95
C LEU A 237 -17.06 6.44 18.45
N LEU A 238 -15.87 7.04 18.54
CA LEU A 238 -15.72 8.49 18.64
C LEU A 238 -15.95 9.10 17.25
N LEU A 239 -17.16 9.63 17.03
CA LEU A 239 -17.56 10.29 15.80
C LEU A 239 -17.47 11.81 15.97
N ARG A 240 -16.66 12.47 15.14
CA ARG A 240 -16.59 13.93 15.06
C ARG A 240 -16.98 14.40 13.66
N LEU A 241 -17.92 15.34 13.57
CA LEU A 241 -18.60 15.71 12.33
C LEU A 241 -18.39 17.18 11.98
N ALA A 242 -18.64 17.52 10.71
CA ALA A 242 -18.77 18.92 10.31
C ALA A 242 -19.94 19.57 11.08
N SER A 243 -19.81 20.85 11.41
CA SER A 243 -20.73 21.57 12.31
C SER A 243 -22.16 21.74 11.77
N HIS A 244 -22.42 21.36 10.52
CA HIS A 244 -23.70 21.51 9.82
C HIS A 244 -24.41 20.18 9.53
N LEU A 245 -23.86 19.06 10.01
CA LEU A 245 -24.43 17.71 9.91
C LEU A 245 -25.19 17.29 11.18
#